data_AF-B8GRQ6-F1
#
_entry.id   AF-B8GRQ6-F1
#
_cell.length_a   1.000
_cell.length_b   1.000
_cell.length_c   1.000
_cell.angle_alpha   90.00
_cell.angle_beta   90.00
_cell.angle_gamma   90.00
#
_symmetry.space_group_name_H-M   'P 1'
#
loop_
_entity.id
_entity.type
_entity.pdbx_description
1 polymer ?
#
loop_
_entity_poly.entity_id
_entity_poly.type
_entity_poly.pdbx_seq_one_letter_code
_entity_poly.pdbx_strand_id
1 'polypeptide(L)'
;MDELEIYRDTLLYLFLLIVVTLVTVVPALIALRRMRARARRMRTAGSRQGFEPWAGQQVLLLKELVRLGIIESIEAGMVFHPQYREEGGRRWWLFDLLSGQARWRRYLLRDRAAGPMRTVVLIYSDILDAPYLMAEPENPRFAAFGHLADRVETLHDLVPMELPPGVRPVPGLRLRTHPDEKDEALRVVMESGVLESLRREHDLALRASARAFAVIRPLSPTEPREIATLLGSAEVLISELETAARRRES
;
A
#
# COMPACT_ATOMS: atom_id res chain seq x y z
N MET A 1 -35.40 44.93 -18.60
CA MET A 1 -35.35 43.56 -18.03
C MET A 1 -36.45 43.50 -17.01
N ASP A 2 -37.41 42.61 -17.23
CA ASP A 2 -38.54 42.44 -16.31
C ASP A 2 -38.02 41.84 -15.00
N GLU A 3 -38.40 42.42 -13.86
CA GLU A 3 -37.99 41.94 -12.53
C GLU A 3 -38.30 40.44 -12.34
N LEU A 4 -39.32 39.95 -13.03
CA LEU A 4 -39.70 38.53 -13.07
C LEU A 4 -38.61 37.63 -13.67
N GLU A 5 -37.89 38.10 -14.70
CA GLU A 5 -36.79 37.35 -15.32
C GLU A 5 -35.58 37.28 -14.38
N ILE A 6 -35.27 38.37 -13.68
CA ILE A 6 -34.18 38.41 -12.68
C ILE A 6 -34.47 37.46 -11.52
N TYR A 7 -35.71 37.44 -11.02
CA TYR A 7 -36.13 36.49 -9.99
C TYR A 7 -36.05 35.04 -10.47
N ARG A 8 -36.52 34.74 -11.68
CA ARG A 8 -36.46 33.39 -12.26
C ARG A 8 -35.02 32.89 -12.39
N ASP A 9 -34.15 33.71 -12.97
CA ASP A 9 -32.76 33.33 -13.23
C ASP A 9 -31.98 33.20 -11.91
N THR A 10 -32.24 34.07 -10.93
CA THR A 10 -31.67 33.96 -9.57
C THR A 10 -32.07 32.64 -8.89
N LEU A 11 -33.34 32.23 -8.98
CA LEU A 11 -33.81 30.95 -8.44
C LEU A 11 -33.17 29.75 -9.15
N LEU A 12 -32.98 29.85 -10.47
CA LEU A 12 -32.32 28.82 -11.28
C LEU A 12 -30.85 28.65 -10.87
N TYR A 13 -30.12 29.74 -10.66
CA TYR A 13 -28.74 29.70 -10.17
C TYR A 13 -28.64 29.16 -8.74
N LEU A 14 -29.55 29.54 -7.84
CA LEU A 14 -29.63 28.99 -6.48
C LEU A 14 -29.90 27.48 -6.50
N PHE A 15 -30.82 27.03 -7.35
CA PHE A 15 -31.11 25.61 -7.50
C PHE A 15 -29.90 24.83 -8.03
N LEU A 16 -29.24 25.34 -9.09
CA LEU A 16 -28.00 24.78 -9.63
C LEU A 16 -26.89 24.70 -8.58
N LEU A 17 -26.72 25.76 -7.78
CA LEU A 17 -25.73 25.80 -6.69
C LEU A 17 -26.03 24.73 -5.63
N ILE A 18 -27.29 24.55 -5.25
CA ILE A 18 -27.71 23.52 -4.31
C ILE A 18 -27.42 22.13 -4.89
N VAL A 19 -27.78 21.88 -6.16
CA VAL A 19 -27.53 20.59 -6.82
C VAL A 19 -26.02 20.29 -6.91
N VAL A 20 -25.20 21.25 -7.35
CA VAL A 20 -23.75 21.09 -7.41
C VAL A 20 -23.18 20.83 -6.02
N THR A 21 -23.65 21.55 -5.00
CA THR A 21 -23.22 21.34 -3.60
C THR A 21 -23.60 19.95 -3.11
N LEU A 22 -24.83 19.49 -3.38
CA LEU A 22 -25.28 18.15 -3.00
C LEU A 22 -24.49 17.05 -3.72
N VAL A 23 -24.19 17.21 -5.01
CA VAL A 23 -23.46 16.20 -5.81
C VAL A 23 -21.96 16.17 -5.48
N THR A 24 -21.37 17.28 -5.03
CA THR A 24 -19.92 17.36 -4.76
C THR A 24 -19.59 17.24 -3.27
N VAL A 25 -20.25 18.04 -2.43
CA VAL A 25 -19.93 18.17 -1.00
C VAL A 25 -20.47 16.99 -0.21
N VAL A 26 -21.71 16.53 -0.46
CA VAL A 26 -22.28 15.43 0.33
C VAL A 26 -21.49 14.13 0.14
N PRO A 27 -21.15 13.69 -1.09
CA PRO A 27 -20.26 12.53 -1.27
C PRO A 27 -18.89 12.72 -0.63
N ALA A 28 -18.31 13.93 -0.70
CA ALA A 28 -17.03 14.22 -0.05
C ALA A 28 -17.13 14.09 1.49
N LEU A 29 -18.19 14.59 2.11
CA LEU A 29 -18.45 14.46 3.55
C LEU A 29 -18.70 13.01 3.96
N ILE A 30 -19.46 12.25 3.17
CA ILE A 30 -19.69 10.81 3.40
C ILE A 30 -18.36 10.04 3.29
N ALA A 31 -17.55 10.32 2.27
CA ALA A 31 -16.24 9.72 2.11
C ALA A 31 -15.34 10.03 3.31
N LEU A 32 -15.29 11.28 3.76
CA LEU A 32 -14.53 11.70 4.94
C LEU A 32 -15.01 10.99 6.22
N ARG A 33 -16.33 10.86 6.42
CA ARG A 33 -16.90 10.15 7.57
C ARG A 33 -16.55 8.67 7.54
N ARG A 34 -16.65 8.01 6.39
CA ARG A 34 -16.25 6.60 6.21
C ARG A 34 -14.76 6.40 6.48
N MET A 35 -13.91 7.29 5.97
CA MET A 35 -12.48 7.27 6.25
C MET A 35 -12.19 7.37 7.75
N ARG A 36 -12.81 8.33 8.45
CA ARG A 36 -12.63 8.48 9.92
C ARG A 36 -13.12 7.26 10.71
N ALA A 37 -14.21 6.63 10.29
CA ALA A 37 -14.70 5.42 10.94
C ALA A 37 -13.71 4.25 10.74
N ARG A 38 -13.17 4.12 9.53
CA ARG A 38 -12.15 3.10 9.21
C ARG A 38 -10.85 3.34 9.97
N ALA A 39 -10.35 4.57 9.98
CA ALA A 39 -9.21 5.03 10.76
C ALA A 39 -9.28 4.55 12.21
N ARG A 40 -10.43 4.78 12.86
CA ARG A 40 -10.68 4.33 14.24
C ARG A 40 -10.63 2.82 14.37
N ARG A 41 -11.29 2.07 13.47
CA ARG A 41 -11.24 0.60 13.46
C ARG A 41 -9.81 0.09 13.29
N MET A 42 -9.04 0.73 12.42
CA MET A 42 -7.63 0.41 12.17
C MET A 42 -6.81 0.57 13.46
N ARG A 43 -6.94 1.73 14.12
CA ARG A 43 -6.26 2.01 15.39
C ARG A 43 -6.69 1.04 16.48
N THR A 44 -7.98 0.72 16.59
CA THR A 44 -8.47 -0.26 17.59
C THR A 44 -7.98 -1.67 17.30
N ALA A 45 -7.94 -2.09 16.03
CA ALA A 45 -7.42 -3.40 15.64
C ALA A 45 -5.91 -3.48 15.88
N GLY A 46 -5.16 -2.45 15.48
CA GLY A 46 -3.73 -2.36 15.72
C GLY A 46 -3.37 -2.26 17.20
N SER A 47 -4.08 -1.47 17.99
CA SER A 47 -3.82 -1.35 19.44
C SER A 47 -4.03 -2.67 20.17
N ARG A 48 -5.00 -3.50 19.76
CA ARG A 48 -5.18 -4.86 20.29
C ARG A 48 -4.00 -5.79 19.99
N GLN A 49 -3.23 -5.48 18.94
CA GLN A 49 -2.03 -6.20 18.53
C GLN A 49 -0.75 -5.51 19.03
N GLY A 50 -0.85 -4.49 19.89
CA GLY A 50 0.30 -3.75 20.43
C GLY A 50 0.88 -2.67 19.51
N PHE A 51 0.19 -2.28 18.43
CA PHE A 51 0.61 -1.17 17.58
C PHE A 51 0.15 0.18 18.13
N GLU A 52 1.02 1.17 18.05
CA GLU A 52 0.81 2.55 18.47
C GLU A 52 0.78 3.50 17.25
N PRO A 53 0.25 4.72 17.39
CA PRO A 53 0.38 5.73 16.34
C PRO A 53 1.86 6.00 16.03
N TRP A 54 2.20 6.05 14.74
CA TRP A 54 3.58 6.30 14.31
C TRP A 54 4.02 7.74 14.61
N ALA A 55 5.20 7.87 15.22
CA ALA A 55 5.80 9.14 15.62
C ALA A 55 7.18 9.39 14.98
N GLY A 56 7.48 8.74 13.84
CA GLY A 56 8.79 8.79 13.19
C GLY A 56 8.99 10.00 12.26
N GLN A 57 10.17 10.05 11.63
CA GLN A 57 10.49 11.06 10.61
C GLN A 57 9.84 10.72 9.26
N GLN A 58 8.99 11.63 8.76
CA GLN A 58 8.22 11.43 7.52
C GLN A 58 9.11 11.24 6.29
N VAL A 59 10.16 12.02 6.16
CA VAL A 59 11.05 11.98 4.99
C VAL A 59 11.70 10.61 4.83
N LEU A 60 12.11 9.96 5.92
CA LEU A 60 12.71 8.62 5.88
C LEU A 60 11.70 7.56 5.45
N LEU A 61 10.48 7.63 5.99
CA LEU A 61 9.40 6.75 5.56
C LEU A 61 9.11 6.90 4.06
N LEU A 62 9.00 8.14 3.58
CA LEU A 62 8.70 8.40 2.16
C LEU A 62 9.80 7.89 1.25
N LYS A 63 11.07 8.07 1.62
CA LYS A 63 12.21 7.51 0.89
C LYS A 63 12.11 5.98 0.78
N GLU A 64 11.75 5.28 1.87
CA GLU A 64 11.55 3.83 1.84
C GLU A 64 10.37 3.40 0.97
N LEU A 65 9.25 4.14 1.04
CA LEU A 65 8.08 3.85 0.20
C LEU A 65 8.39 4.05 -1.30
N VAL A 66 9.20 5.05 -1.65
CA VAL A 66 9.69 5.26 -3.03
C VAL A 66 10.64 4.12 -3.41
N ARG A 67 11.60 3.79 -2.55
CA ARG A 67 12.58 2.73 -2.80
C ARG A 67 11.93 1.39 -3.09
N LEU A 68 10.85 1.05 -2.38
CA LEU A 68 10.07 -0.17 -2.60
C LEU A 68 9.05 -0.08 -3.74
N GLY A 69 8.93 1.06 -4.43
CA GLY A 69 7.97 1.25 -5.51
C GLY A 69 6.50 1.29 -5.05
N ILE A 70 6.26 1.67 -3.79
CA ILE A 70 4.91 1.79 -3.22
C ILE A 70 4.31 3.16 -3.57
N ILE A 71 5.15 4.17 -3.78
CA ILE A 71 4.80 5.49 -4.31
C ILE A 71 5.82 5.91 -5.37
N GLU A 72 5.42 6.74 -6.32
CA GLU A 72 6.26 7.16 -7.45
C GLU A 72 7.36 8.16 -7.05
N SER A 73 7.05 9.03 -6.09
CA SER A 73 7.99 10.05 -5.63
C SER A 73 7.65 10.49 -4.21
N ILE A 74 8.60 11.16 -3.55
CA ILE A 74 8.38 11.77 -2.23
C ILE A 74 7.27 12.82 -2.32
N GLU A 75 7.21 13.58 -3.42
CA GLU A 75 6.17 14.59 -3.68
C GLU A 75 4.78 13.98 -3.83
N ALA A 76 4.69 12.73 -4.31
CA ALA A 76 3.46 11.97 -4.39
C ALA A 76 3.01 11.37 -3.04
N GLY A 77 3.84 11.45 -1.99
CA GLY A 77 3.55 10.93 -0.66
C GLY A 77 3.63 12.01 0.40
N MET A 78 2.49 12.57 0.83
CA MET A 78 2.44 13.37 2.07
C MET A 78 1.71 12.61 3.18
N VAL A 79 2.29 12.59 4.37
CA VAL A 79 1.66 12.04 5.57
C VAL A 79 0.62 13.01 6.12
N PHE A 80 -0.62 12.55 6.21
CA PHE A 80 -1.66 13.21 6.95
C PHE A 80 -1.57 12.78 8.42
N HIS A 81 -1.21 13.72 9.29
CA HIS A 81 -1.27 13.52 10.73
C HIS A 81 -2.51 14.23 11.32
N PRO A 82 -3.37 13.57 12.10
CA PRO A 82 -4.60 14.18 12.63
C PRO A 82 -4.38 15.43 13.49
N GLN A 83 -3.18 15.59 14.07
CA GLN A 83 -2.80 16.70 14.94
C GLN A 83 -2.16 17.89 14.17
N TYR A 84 -1.65 17.69 12.95
CA TYR A 84 -0.95 18.73 12.16
C TYR A 84 -1.81 19.14 10.95
N ARG A 85 -2.93 19.81 11.24
CA ARG A 85 -3.99 20.11 10.25
C ARG A 85 -3.64 21.20 9.22
N GLU A 86 -2.57 21.96 9.39
CA GLU A 86 -2.47 23.29 8.76
C GLU A 86 -1.46 23.45 7.62
N GLU A 87 -0.68 22.44 7.24
CA GLU A 87 0.38 22.63 6.22
C GLU A 87 0.22 21.72 5.01
N GLY A 88 -0.59 22.12 4.03
CA GLY A 88 -0.56 21.45 2.73
C GLY A 88 -1.74 21.74 1.81
N GLY A 89 -1.58 22.70 0.89
CA GLY A 89 -2.51 22.94 -0.22
C GLY A 89 -2.48 21.88 -1.34
N ARG A 90 -1.93 20.68 -1.10
CA ARG A 90 -1.78 19.61 -2.09
C ARG A 90 -2.42 18.32 -1.57
N ARG A 91 -2.80 17.43 -2.50
CA ARG A 91 -3.47 16.14 -2.21
C ARG A 91 -2.73 15.44 -1.06
N TRP A 92 -3.45 14.88 -0.09
CA TRP A 92 -2.92 14.21 1.10
C TRP A 92 -2.94 12.69 0.90
N TRP A 93 -1.88 11.96 1.26
CA TRP A 93 -1.68 10.59 0.73
C TRP A 93 -1.34 9.49 1.76
N LEU A 94 -1.03 9.74 3.03
CA LEU A 94 -0.83 8.67 4.03
C LEU A 94 -1.68 8.92 5.26
N PHE A 95 -2.56 7.97 5.62
CA PHE A 95 -3.47 8.08 6.77
C PHE A 95 -3.23 6.92 7.73
N ASP A 96 -3.40 7.20 9.03
CA ASP A 96 -3.45 6.20 10.11
C ASP A 96 -2.25 5.27 10.16
N LEU A 97 -1.06 5.86 10.08
CA LEU A 97 0.19 5.17 10.29
C LEU A 97 0.26 4.61 11.71
N LEU A 98 0.28 3.29 11.80
CA LEU A 98 0.49 2.57 13.04
C LEU A 98 1.87 1.97 13.02
N SER A 99 2.68 2.24 14.04
CA SER A 99 3.95 1.58 14.28
C SER A 99 3.91 0.73 15.53
N GLY A 100 4.53 -0.41 15.48
CA GLY A 100 4.65 -1.29 16.62
C GLY A 100 5.80 -2.25 16.40
N GLN A 101 6.24 -2.83 17.50
CA GLN A 101 7.24 -3.87 17.49
C GLN A 101 6.54 -5.18 17.84
N ALA A 102 6.51 -6.10 16.88
CA ALA A 102 6.27 -7.50 17.17
C ALA A 102 7.60 -8.22 16.98
N ARG A 103 8.09 -8.88 18.04
CA ARG A 103 9.43 -9.48 18.08
C ARG A 103 10.50 -8.40 17.79
N TRP A 104 11.36 -8.62 16.79
CA TRP A 104 12.42 -7.69 16.34
C TRP A 104 12.03 -6.85 15.11
N ARG A 105 10.76 -6.83 14.72
CA ARG A 105 10.29 -6.22 13.45
C ARG A 105 9.46 -4.97 13.70
N ARG A 106 9.67 -3.93 12.88
CA ARG A 106 8.87 -2.69 12.91
C ARG A 106 7.83 -2.73 11.82
N TYR A 107 6.57 -2.57 12.17
CA TYR A 107 5.47 -2.54 11.19
C TYR A 107 5.03 -1.11 10.93
N LEU A 108 4.55 -0.84 9.73
CA LEU A 108 3.80 0.35 9.42
C LEU A 108 2.55 -0.06 8.63
N LEU A 109 1.38 0.21 9.20
CA LEU A 109 0.13 -0.04 8.51
C LEU A 109 -0.42 1.25 7.89
N ARG A 110 -0.75 1.20 6.59
CA ARG A 110 -1.13 2.35 5.75
C ARG A 110 -2.50 2.11 5.12
N ASP A 111 -3.38 3.10 5.04
CA ASP A 111 -4.72 2.97 4.41
C ASP A 111 -4.93 3.72 3.07
N ARG A 112 -3.96 4.46 2.52
CA ARG A 112 -4.19 5.12 1.21
C ARG A 112 -2.92 5.42 0.43
N ALA A 113 -2.95 5.26 -0.88
CA ALA A 113 -2.29 6.06 -1.92
C ALA A 113 -3.42 6.41 -2.91
N ALA A 114 -3.37 7.48 -3.71
CA ALA A 114 -4.51 7.81 -4.57
C ALA A 114 -4.86 6.66 -5.56
N GLY A 115 -6.16 6.47 -5.81
CA GLY A 115 -6.71 5.31 -6.54
C GLY A 115 -7.48 4.33 -5.63
N PRO A 116 -8.03 3.24 -6.18
CA PRO A 116 -8.75 2.20 -5.45
C PRO A 116 -7.90 1.73 -4.25
N MET A 117 -8.52 1.88 -3.08
CA MET A 117 -8.00 1.85 -1.71
C MET A 117 -7.02 0.70 -1.41
N ARG A 118 -5.73 0.98 -1.22
CA ARG A 118 -4.73 -0.06 -0.88
C ARG A 118 -4.27 0.06 0.56
N THR A 119 -4.16 -1.08 1.23
CA THR A 119 -3.50 -1.17 2.53
C THR A 119 -2.11 -1.73 2.39
N VAL A 120 -1.13 -1.05 2.98
CA VAL A 120 0.27 -1.47 2.95
C VAL A 120 0.70 -1.80 4.36
N VAL A 121 1.36 -2.94 4.53
CA VAL A 121 2.11 -3.30 5.72
C VAL A 121 3.58 -3.26 5.35
N LEU A 122 4.27 -2.19 5.74
CA LEU A 122 5.72 -2.09 5.62
C LEU A 122 6.35 -2.73 6.85
N ILE A 123 7.36 -3.57 6.66
CA ILE A 123 8.12 -4.23 7.70
C ILE A 123 9.60 -3.95 7.47
N TYR A 124 10.30 -3.57 8.53
CA TYR A 124 11.75 -3.50 8.53
C TYR A 124 12.31 -4.63 9.40
N SER A 125 13.28 -5.37 8.85
CA SER A 125 13.94 -6.48 9.51
C SER A 125 15.45 -6.38 9.37
N ASP A 126 16.17 -6.49 10.49
CA ASP A 126 17.63 -6.48 10.50
C ASP A 126 18.27 -7.76 9.96
N ILE A 127 17.47 -8.83 9.82
CA ILE A 127 17.90 -10.13 9.28
C ILE A 127 17.74 -10.18 7.76
N LEU A 128 16.76 -9.43 7.23
CA LEU A 128 16.44 -9.48 5.81
C LEU A 128 17.53 -8.78 4.99
N ASP A 129 18.13 -9.52 4.07
CA ASP A 129 18.94 -8.96 2.99
C ASP A 129 18.36 -9.48 1.67
N ALA A 130 17.24 -8.88 1.26
CA ALA A 130 16.53 -9.30 0.06
C ALA A 130 16.99 -8.50 -1.18
N PRO A 131 17.17 -9.13 -2.34
CA PRO A 131 17.22 -8.40 -3.60
C PRO A 131 15.89 -7.67 -3.84
N TYR A 132 15.89 -6.71 -4.75
CA TYR A 132 14.66 -6.09 -5.21
C TYR A 132 13.76 -7.16 -5.81
N LEU A 133 12.64 -7.42 -5.14
CA LEU A 133 11.63 -8.37 -5.56
C LEU A 133 10.28 -7.69 -5.56
N MET A 134 9.60 -7.77 -6.70
CA MET A 134 8.22 -7.36 -6.88
C MET A 134 7.42 -8.58 -7.30
N ALA A 135 6.40 -8.92 -6.52
CA ALA A 135 5.43 -9.96 -6.85
C ALA A 135 4.03 -9.37 -6.80
N GLU A 136 3.34 -9.34 -7.92
CA GLU A 136 2.10 -8.58 -8.08
C GLU A 136 1.06 -9.30 -8.94
N PRO A 137 -0.23 -9.29 -8.58
CA PRO A 137 -1.25 -9.91 -9.41
C PRO A 137 -1.32 -9.29 -10.83
N GLU A 138 -1.31 -10.12 -11.87
CA GLU A 138 -1.34 -9.74 -13.30
C GLU A 138 -2.62 -9.03 -13.69
N ASN A 139 -3.75 -9.50 -13.17
CA ASN A 139 -5.04 -8.88 -13.32
C ASN A 139 -5.44 -8.34 -11.96
N PRO A 140 -4.93 -7.17 -11.57
CA PRO A 140 -5.51 -6.54 -10.43
C PRO A 140 -6.97 -6.28 -10.78
N ARG A 141 -7.89 -6.67 -9.90
CA ARG A 141 -9.32 -6.29 -10.02
C ARG A 141 -9.52 -4.77 -10.19
N PHE A 142 -8.45 -3.98 -10.06
CA PHE A 142 -8.41 -2.53 -10.09
C PHE A 142 -7.29 -2.00 -11.01
N ALA A 143 -7.65 -1.25 -12.05
CA ALA A 143 -6.73 -0.69 -13.05
C ALA A 143 -5.56 0.12 -12.47
N ALA A 144 -5.77 0.80 -11.34
CA ALA A 144 -4.71 1.61 -10.74
C ALA A 144 -3.52 0.78 -10.26
N PHE A 145 -3.72 -0.48 -9.89
CA PHE A 145 -2.64 -1.35 -9.44
C PHE A 145 -1.69 -1.65 -10.60
N GLY A 146 -2.24 -1.99 -11.77
CA GLY A 146 -1.49 -2.13 -13.02
C GLY A 146 -0.75 -0.84 -13.38
N HIS A 147 -1.42 0.32 -13.37
CA HIS A 147 -0.75 1.59 -13.72
C HIS A 147 0.37 2.01 -12.76
N LEU A 148 0.31 1.65 -11.48
CA LEU A 148 1.43 1.89 -10.57
C LEU A 148 2.55 0.89 -10.82
N ALA A 149 2.20 -0.39 -11.00
CA ALA A 149 3.13 -1.46 -11.35
C ALA A 149 3.94 -1.10 -12.60
N ASP A 150 3.28 -0.74 -13.69
CA ASP A 150 3.90 -0.41 -14.97
C ASP A 150 4.84 0.81 -14.85
N ARG A 151 4.42 1.83 -14.08
CA ARG A 151 5.25 3.02 -13.83
C ARG A 151 6.45 2.70 -12.96
N VAL A 152 6.29 1.88 -11.93
CA VAL A 152 7.40 1.43 -11.07
C VAL A 152 8.35 0.52 -11.83
N GLU A 153 7.84 -0.37 -12.69
CA GLU A 153 8.67 -1.17 -13.61
C GLU A 153 9.55 -0.26 -14.47
N THR A 154 8.99 0.82 -15.00
CA THR A 154 9.74 1.81 -15.79
C THR A 154 10.73 2.62 -14.94
N LEU A 155 10.34 3.03 -13.73
CA LEU A 155 11.17 3.89 -12.86
C LEU A 155 12.37 3.16 -12.24
N HIS A 156 12.24 1.85 -12.02
CA HIS A 156 13.27 1.01 -11.39
C HIS A 156 13.91 0.03 -12.37
N ASP A 157 13.69 0.20 -13.69
CA ASP A 157 14.23 -0.65 -14.76
C ASP A 157 14.01 -2.15 -14.51
N LEU A 158 12.81 -2.53 -14.05
CA LEU A 158 12.52 -3.90 -13.61
C LEU A 158 12.27 -4.82 -14.80
N VAL A 159 12.84 -6.03 -14.71
CA VAL A 159 12.69 -7.08 -15.73
C VAL A 159 11.83 -8.24 -15.21
N PRO A 160 11.10 -8.96 -16.08
CA PRO A 160 10.41 -10.19 -15.68
C PRO A 160 11.40 -11.24 -15.19
N MET A 161 11.01 -11.93 -14.12
CA MET A 161 11.72 -13.09 -13.62
C MET A 161 11.03 -14.36 -14.07
N GLU A 162 11.74 -15.18 -14.84
CA GLU A 162 11.25 -16.47 -15.31
C GLU A 162 11.54 -17.55 -14.26
N LEU A 163 10.53 -18.37 -13.96
CA LEU A 163 10.69 -19.49 -13.04
C LEU A 163 11.31 -20.69 -13.79
N PRO A 164 12.23 -21.45 -13.15
CA PRO A 164 12.84 -22.63 -13.74
C PRO A 164 11.82 -23.68 -14.16
N PRO A 165 12.15 -24.53 -15.16
CA PRO A 165 11.34 -25.67 -15.53
C PRO A 165 11.06 -26.58 -14.31
N GLY A 166 9.81 -26.99 -14.13
CA GLY A 166 9.37 -27.84 -13.02
C GLY A 166 8.85 -27.08 -11.79
N VAL A 167 9.02 -25.75 -11.74
CA VAL A 167 8.41 -24.90 -10.71
C VAL A 167 6.99 -24.54 -11.15
N ARG A 168 6.01 -24.85 -10.30
CA ARG A 168 4.61 -24.53 -10.60
C ARG A 168 4.42 -23.00 -10.56
N PRO A 169 4.03 -22.35 -11.68
CA PRO A 169 3.77 -20.91 -11.66
C PRO A 169 2.58 -20.60 -10.73
N VAL A 170 2.55 -19.38 -10.20
CA VAL A 170 1.37 -18.84 -9.52
C VAL A 170 0.52 -18.16 -10.60
N PRO A 171 -0.66 -18.71 -10.97
CA PRO A 171 -1.46 -18.15 -12.06
C PRO A 171 -1.83 -16.70 -11.77
N GLY A 172 -1.61 -15.82 -12.74
CA GLY A 172 -1.96 -14.41 -12.60
C GLY A 172 -1.07 -13.65 -11.62
N LEU A 173 0.20 -14.04 -11.44
CA LEU A 173 1.19 -13.32 -10.64
C LEU A 173 2.40 -12.93 -11.52
N ARG A 174 2.71 -11.63 -11.57
CA ARG A 174 3.92 -11.06 -12.18
C ARG A 174 5.03 -11.05 -11.15
N LEU A 175 6.18 -11.63 -11.51
CA LEU A 175 7.41 -11.52 -10.74
C LEU A 175 8.39 -10.61 -11.49
N ARG A 176 8.87 -9.57 -10.83
CA ARG A 176 9.81 -8.59 -11.37
C ARG A 176 10.96 -8.36 -10.40
N THR A 177 12.13 -8.05 -10.95
CA THR A 177 13.35 -7.77 -10.18
C THR A 177 14.25 -6.82 -10.96
N HIS A 178 15.30 -6.31 -10.31
CA HIS A 178 16.34 -5.54 -10.98
C HIS A 178 17.25 -6.48 -11.79
N PRO A 179 17.70 -6.10 -13.01
CA PRO A 179 18.51 -6.98 -13.86
C PRO A 179 19.79 -7.49 -13.18
N ASP A 180 20.46 -6.63 -12.40
CA ASP A 180 21.70 -6.98 -11.69
C ASP A 180 21.50 -7.94 -10.52
N GLU A 181 20.27 -8.12 -10.06
CA GLU A 181 19.93 -8.94 -8.89
C GLU A 181 19.12 -10.18 -9.27
N LYS A 182 18.94 -10.45 -10.58
CA LYS A 182 18.02 -11.47 -11.09
C LYS A 182 18.29 -12.86 -10.55
N ASP A 183 19.54 -13.28 -10.52
CA ASP A 183 19.92 -14.63 -10.05
C ASP A 183 19.68 -14.78 -8.55
N GLU A 184 19.99 -13.73 -7.77
CA GLU A 184 19.77 -13.71 -6.33
C GLU A 184 18.27 -13.64 -5.99
N ALA A 185 17.50 -12.85 -6.74
CA ALA A 185 16.04 -12.78 -6.60
C ALA A 185 15.39 -14.12 -6.89
N LEU A 186 15.86 -14.80 -7.94
CA LEU A 186 15.37 -16.12 -8.27
C LEU A 186 15.74 -17.12 -7.16
N ARG A 187 16.98 -17.12 -6.69
CA ARG A 187 17.43 -17.95 -5.57
C ARG A 187 16.56 -17.76 -4.33
N VAL A 188 16.34 -16.50 -3.90
CA VAL A 188 15.52 -16.18 -2.74
C VAL A 188 14.07 -16.65 -2.92
N VAL A 189 13.49 -16.46 -4.10
CA VAL A 189 12.12 -16.94 -4.39
C VAL A 189 12.05 -18.46 -4.39
N MET A 190 13.07 -19.16 -4.89
CA MET A 190 13.12 -20.62 -4.94
C MET A 190 13.39 -21.27 -3.57
N GLU A 191 14.20 -20.64 -2.73
CA GLU A 191 14.54 -21.14 -1.41
C GLU A 191 13.53 -20.73 -0.32
N SER A 192 12.67 -19.76 -0.61
CA SER A 192 11.59 -19.32 0.28
C SER A 192 10.27 -20.04 0.00
N GLY A 193 9.34 -19.99 0.98
CA GLY A 193 7.96 -20.43 0.81
C GLY A 193 7.05 -19.43 0.08
N VAL A 194 7.61 -18.32 -0.43
CA VAL A 194 6.84 -17.13 -0.83
C VAL A 194 5.83 -17.41 -1.94
N LEU A 195 6.18 -18.25 -2.92
CA LEU A 195 5.27 -18.60 -4.02
C LEU A 195 4.07 -19.42 -3.55
N GLU A 196 4.25 -20.27 -2.55
CA GLU A 196 3.16 -21.05 -1.97
C GLU A 196 2.24 -20.16 -1.12
N SER A 197 2.81 -19.23 -0.35
CA SER A 197 2.05 -18.23 0.40
C SER A 197 1.24 -17.31 -0.52
N LEU A 198 1.84 -16.77 -1.59
CA LEU A 198 1.13 -15.94 -2.57
C LEU A 198 0.09 -16.74 -3.38
N ARG A 199 0.29 -18.04 -3.55
CA ARG A 199 -0.72 -18.92 -4.17
C ARG A 199 -1.96 -19.10 -3.30
N ARG A 200 -1.84 -19.01 -1.97
CA ARG A 200 -2.99 -19.06 -1.06
C ARG A 200 -3.69 -17.70 -0.95
N GLU A 201 -2.92 -16.62 -1.08
CA GLU A 201 -3.34 -15.24 -0.88
C GLU A 201 -3.33 -14.46 -2.21
N HIS A 202 -4.17 -14.87 -3.15
CA HIS A 202 -4.20 -14.38 -4.55
C HIS A 202 -4.41 -12.86 -4.72
N ASP A 203 -4.82 -12.15 -3.68
CA ASP A 203 -5.04 -10.71 -3.70
C ASP A 203 -3.84 -9.91 -3.17
N LEU A 204 -2.81 -10.56 -2.63
CA LEU A 204 -1.66 -9.87 -2.06
C LEU A 204 -0.60 -9.57 -3.12
N ALA A 205 -0.02 -8.39 -2.98
CA ALA A 205 1.21 -8.01 -3.63
C ALA A 205 2.32 -7.86 -2.61
N LEU A 206 3.56 -8.05 -3.07
CA LEU A 206 4.74 -8.08 -2.26
C LEU A 206 5.83 -7.25 -2.93
N ARG A 207 6.52 -6.44 -2.13
CA ARG A 207 7.72 -5.69 -2.50
C ARG A 207 8.79 -5.95 -1.45
N ALA A 208 10.00 -6.28 -1.85
CA ALA A 208 11.12 -6.45 -0.92
C ALA A 208 12.37 -5.80 -1.53
N SER A 209 13.22 -5.22 -0.69
CA SER A 209 14.55 -4.75 -1.07
C SER A 209 15.38 -4.43 0.18
N ALA A 210 16.60 -4.94 0.22
CA ALA A 210 17.49 -4.91 1.38
C ALA A 210 16.73 -5.37 2.64
N ARG A 211 16.68 -4.50 3.67
CA ARG A 211 16.04 -4.75 4.97
C ARG A 211 14.56 -4.42 5.04
N ALA A 212 13.98 -3.89 3.96
CA ALA A 212 12.58 -3.47 3.94
C ALA A 212 11.73 -4.41 3.08
N PHE A 213 10.52 -4.61 3.56
CA PHE A 213 9.53 -5.49 2.98
C PHE A 213 8.17 -4.83 3.07
N ALA A 214 7.34 -4.98 2.04
CA ALA A 214 5.98 -4.50 2.07
C ALA A 214 5.01 -5.52 1.48
N VAL A 215 3.91 -5.75 2.21
CA VAL A 215 2.74 -6.42 1.66
C VAL A 215 1.69 -5.38 1.34
N ILE A 216 1.12 -5.48 0.16
CA ILE A 216 0.13 -4.54 -0.37
C ILE A 216 -1.14 -5.33 -0.64
N ARG A 217 -2.23 -4.97 0.04
CA ARG A 217 -3.57 -5.45 -0.28
C ARG A 217 -4.31 -4.39 -1.12
N PRO A 218 -4.81 -4.73 -2.33
CA PRO A 218 -5.50 -3.81 -3.25
C PRO A 218 -6.84 -3.27 -2.74
N LEU A 219 -7.44 -3.95 -1.77
CA LEU A 219 -8.65 -3.51 -1.08
C LEU A 219 -8.33 -3.30 0.39
N SER A 220 -8.46 -2.06 0.84
CA SER A 220 -8.32 -1.74 2.25
C SER A 220 -9.29 -2.59 3.08
N PRO A 221 -8.81 -3.27 4.14
CA PRO A 221 -9.65 -4.03 5.01
C PRO A 221 -10.70 -3.10 5.65
N THR A 222 -11.93 -3.59 5.69
CA THR A 222 -13.09 -2.89 6.24
C THR A 222 -13.44 -3.37 7.65
N GLU A 223 -12.93 -4.55 8.01
CA GLU A 223 -13.16 -5.23 9.28
C GLU A 223 -11.86 -5.48 10.06
N PRO A 224 -11.89 -5.43 11.42
CA PRO A 224 -10.72 -5.73 12.24
C PRO A 224 -10.06 -7.09 11.97
N ARG A 225 -10.84 -8.11 11.61
CA ARG A 225 -10.30 -9.45 11.28
C ARG A 225 -9.42 -9.43 10.03
N GLU A 226 -9.79 -8.65 9.02
CA GLU A 226 -9.06 -8.58 7.74
C GLU A 226 -7.69 -7.90 7.93
N ILE A 227 -7.61 -6.96 8.89
CA ILE A 227 -6.35 -6.35 9.34
C ILE A 227 -5.47 -7.38 10.02
N ALA A 228 -6.04 -8.17 10.95
CA ALA A 228 -5.29 -9.23 11.63
C ALA A 228 -4.79 -10.31 10.64
N THR A 229 -5.63 -10.71 9.68
CA THR A 229 -5.22 -11.60 8.59
C THR A 229 -4.08 -11.00 7.78
N LEU A 230 -4.19 -9.73 7.36
CA LEU A 230 -3.12 -9.07 6.58
C LEU A 230 -1.79 -9.04 7.33
N LEU A 231 -1.81 -8.70 8.63
CA LEU A 231 -0.62 -8.72 9.49
C LEU A 231 -0.05 -10.14 9.61
N GLY A 232 -0.92 -11.14 9.81
CA GLY A 232 -0.51 -12.55 9.85
C GLY A 232 0.12 -13.03 8.54
N SER A 233 -0.47 -12.72 7.39
CA SER A 233 0.11 -13.09 6.09
C SER A 233 1.44 -12.37 5.85
N ALA A 234 1.56 -11.10 6.25
CA ALA A 234 2.82 -10.36 6.16
C ALA A 234 3.93 -10.95 7.04
N GLU A 235 3.59 -11.40 8.25
CA GLU A 235 4.51 -12.11 9.17
C GLU A 235 5.03 -13.43 8.59
N VAL A 236 4.16 -14.20 7.95
CA VAL A 236 4.54 -15.46 7.29
C VAL A 236 5.49 -15.17 6.14
N LEU A 237 5.10 -14.26 5.24
CA LEU A 237 5.88 -13.92 4.04
C LEU A 237 7.28 -13.38 4.39
N ILE A 238 7.39 -12.45 5.35
CA ILE A 238 8.72 -11.95 5.73
C ILE A 238 9.57 -13.04 6.41
N SER A 239 8.96 -13.94 7.18
CA SER A 239 9.71 -15.05 7.81
C SER A 239 10.24 -16.04 6.77
N GLU A 240 9.49 -16.29 5.70
CA GLU A 240 9.94 -17.11 4.58
C GLU A 240 11.12 -16.48 3.83
N LEU A 241 11.07 -15.16 3.60
CA LEU A 241 12.18 -14.43 2.99
C LEU A 241 13.42 -14.38 3.91
N GLU A 242 13.25 -14.13 5.20
CA GLU A 242 14.35 -14.16 6.18
C GLU A 242 15.01 -15.55 6.25
N THR A 243 14.23 -16.62 6.10
CA THR A 243 14.76 -18.00 6.08
C THR A 243 15.66 -18.22 4.87
N ALA A 244 15.27 -17.72 3.70
CA ALA A 244 16.08 -17.80 2.48
C ALA A 244 17.34 -16.90 2.55
N ALA A 245 17.25 -15.75 3.22
CA ALA A 245 18.39 -14.86 3.44
C ALA A 245 19.46 -15.51 4.34
N ARG A 246 19.06 -16.17 5.44
CA ARG A 246 19.99 -16.82 6.39
C ARG A 246 20.81 -17.95 5.77
N ARG A 247 20.28 -18.67 4.78
CA ARG A 247 20.98 -19.78 4.11
C ARG A 247 22.17 -19.34 3.25
N ARG A 248 22.28 -18.04 2.96
CA ARG A 248 23.45 -17.46 2.30
C ARG A 248 24.69 -17.42 3.21
N GLU A 249 24.48 -17.35 4.53
CA GLU A 249 25.56 -17.25 5.51
C GLU A 249 26.13 -18.61 5.95
N SER A 250 25.46 -19.72 5.62
CA SER A 250 25.85 -21.10 5.97
C SER A 250 26.54 -21.81 4.82
#